data_AF-A0A9D7YVT7-F1
#
_entry.id   AF-A0A9D7YVT7-F1
#
_cell.length_a   1.000
_cell.length_b   1.000
_cell.length_c   1.000
_cell.angle_alpha   90.00
_cell.angle_beta   90.00
_cell.angle_gamma   90.00
#
_symmetry.space_group_name_H-M   'P 1'
#
loop_
_entity.id
_entity.type
_entity.pdbx_description
1 polymer ?
#
loop_
_entity_poly.entity_id
_entity_poly.type
_entity_poly.pdbx_seq_one_letter_code
_entity_poly.pdbx_strand_id
1 'polypeptide(L)' 'MNKDESEVFNLLKKAGPLRAVQIYETLHMGFHRLYPALHNLRKQGFIQGRKQPGNKLTYELTGLQPPK' A
#
# COMPACT_ATOMS: atom_id res chain seq x y z
N MET A 1 -8.27 -11.56 -3.37
CA MET A 1 -7.01 -10.88 -3.69
C MET A 1 -6.23 -11.69 -4.72
N ASN A 2 -5.68 -11.03 -5.75
CA ASN A 2 -4.75 -11.67 -6.69
C ASN A 2 -3.30 -11.69 -6.12
N LYS A 3 -2.35 -12.24 -6.88
CA LYS A 3 -0.94 -12.34 -6.45
C LYS A 3 -0.35 -10.97 -6.08
N ASP A 4 -0.53 -9.96 -6.94
CA ASP A 4 0.06 -8.63 -6.78
C ASP A 4 -0.54 -7.91 -5.56
N GLU A 5 -1.86 -7.98 -5.40
CA GLU A 5 -2.56 -7.47 -4.24
C GLU A 5 -2.06 -8.12 -2.95
N SER A 6 -1.79 -9.44 -2.97
CA SER A 6 -1.29 -10.19 -1.82
C SER A 6 0.13 -9.79 -1.44
N GLU A 7 1.02 -9.60 -2.41
CA GLU A 7 2.38 -9.12 -2.16
C GLU A 7 2.39 -7.71 -1.57
N VAL A 8 1.59 -6.79 -2.14
CA VAL A 8 1.47 -5.41 -1.64
C VAL A 8 0.89 -5.39 -0.23
N PHE A 9 -0.18 -6.13 0.03
CA PHE A 9 -0.80 -6.21 1.35
C PHE A 9 0.15 -6.77 2.41
N ASN A 10 0.83 -7.88 2.10
CA ASN A 10 1.79 -8.50 3.02
C ASN A 10 2.98 -7.59 3.31
N LEU A 11 3.45 -6.84 2.32
CA LEU A 11 4.51 -5.84 2.52
C LEU A 11 4.02 -4.74 3.48
N LEU A 12 2.86 -4.14 3.22
CA LEU A 12 2.31 -3.09 4.09
C LEU A 12 2.02 -3.60 5.52
N LYS A 13 1.65 -4.88 5.66
CA LYS A 13 1.48 -5.54 6.97
C LYS A 13 2.78 -5.63 7.77
N LYS A 14 3.91 -5.86 7.09
CA LYS A 14 5.21 -6.05 7.73
C LYS A 14 5.97 -4.73 7.93
N ALA A 15 5.93 -3.84 6.95
CA ALA A 15 6.72 -2.61 6.91
C ALA A 15 5.95 -1.37 7.41
N GLY A 16 4.62 -1.45 7.49
CA GLY A 16 3.77 -0.31 7.82
C GLY A 16 3.52 0.61 6.62
N PRO A 17 3.28 1.92 6.86
CA PRO A 17 2.95 2.87 5.81
C PRO A 17 4.11 3.08 4.81
N LEU A 18 3.87 2.85 3.51
CA LEU A 18 4.88 3.01 2.45
C LEU A 18 4.37 3.84 1.28
N ARG A 19 5.29 4.53 0.59
CA ARG A 19 5.01 5.20 -0.69
C ARG A 19 4.98 4.16 -1.83
N ALA A 20 4.26 4.46 -2.91
CA ALA A 20 4.25 3.61 -4.10
C ALA A 20 5.65 3.33 -4.64
N VAL A 21 6.56 4.32 -4.61
CA VAL A 21 7.96 4.12 -5.05
C VAL A 21 8.71 3.10 -4.16
N GLN A 22 8.48 3.12 -2.85
CA GLN A 22 9.12 2.18 -1.92
C GLN A 22 8.57 0.76 -2.09
N ILE A 23 7.26 0.64 -2.38
CA ILE A 23 6.62 -0.63 -2.69
C ILE A 23 7.19 -1.19 -4.01
N TYR A 24 7.32 -0.34 -5.03
CA TYR A 24 7.97 -0.67 -6.30
C TYR A 24 9.40 -1.17 -6.09
N GLU A 25 10.21 -0.45 -5.30
CA GLU A 25 11.60 -0.82 -5.02
C GLU A 25 11.71 -2.14 -4.24
N THR A 26 10.79 -2.38 -3.30
CA THR A 26 10.85 -3.57 -2.43
C THR A 26 10.35 -4.83 -3.15
N LEU A 27 9.29 -4.71 -3.95
CA LEU A 27 8.69 -5.86 -4.65
C LEU A 27 9.26 -6.06 -6.06
N HIS A 28 10.09 -5.13 -6.54
CA HIS A 28 10.51 -5.06 -7.95
C HIS A 28 9.33 -5.18 -8.93
N MET A 29 8.17 -4.64 -8.54
CA MET A 29 6.90 -4.75 -9.25
C MET A 29 6.64 -3.49 -10.08
N GLY A 30 6.54 -3.62 -11.41
CA GLY A 30 6.28 -2.49 -12.29
C GLY A 30 5.00 -1.70 -11.93
N PHE A 31 5.05 -0.38 -12.10
CA PHE A 31 3.94 0.53 -11.74
C PHE A 31 2.59 0.19 -12.40
N HIS A 32 2.62 -0.38 -13.60
CA HIS A 32 1.42 -0.83 -14.32
C HIS A 32 0.67 -1.97 -13.61
N ARG A 33 1.34 -2.74 -12.74
CA ARG A 33 0.73 -3.76 -11.88
C ARG A 33 0.43 -3.22 -10.48
N LEU A 34 1.36 -2.44 -9.94
CA LEU A 34 1.25 -1.86 -8.61
C LEU A 34 0.04 -0.94 -8.47
N TYR A 35 -0.19 -0.02 -9.42
CA TYR A 35 -1.29 0.93 -9.31
C TYR A 35 -2.67 0.26 -9.32
N PRO A 36 -2.98 -0.69 -10.23
CA PRO A 36 -4.20 -1.48 -10.14
C PRO A 36 -4.33 -2.24 -8.82
N ALA A 37 -3.26 -2.86 -8.31
CA ALA A 37 -3.29 -3.59 -7.04
C ALA A 37 -3.62 -2.64 -5.87
N LEU A 38 -2.96 -1.48 -5.77
CA LEU A 38 -3.25 -0.47 -4.76
C LEU A 38 -4.68 0.07 -4.89
N HIS A 39 -5.14 0.31 -6.12
CA HIS A 39 -6.50 0.78 -6.37
C HIS A 39 -7.54 -0.24 -5.90
N ASN A 40 -7.37 -1.52 -6.26
CA ASN A 40 -8.27 -2.60 -5.88
C ASN A 40 -8.27 -2.85 -4.38
N LEU A 41 -7.10 -2.86 -3.73
CA LEU A 41 -6.98 -3.02 -2.27
C LEU A 41 -7.68 -1.88 -1.53
N ARG A 42 -7.54 -0.64 -2.04
CA ARG A 42 -8.22 0.52 -1.48
C ARG A 42 -9.73 0.44 -1.68
N LYS A 43 -10.19 0.05 -2.87
CA LYS A 43 -11.61 -0.15 -3.18
C LYS A 43 -12.25 -1.23 -2.29
N GLN A 44 -11.49 -2.29 -1.97
CA GLN A 44 -11.90 -3.35 -1.06
C GLN A 44 -11.78 -2.97 0.42
N GLY A 45 -11.24 -1.80 0.75
CA GLY A 45 -11.10 -1.31 2.13
C GLY A 45 -9.91 -1.88 2.91
N PHE A 46 -9.03 -2.67 2.30
CA PHE A 46 -7.86 -3.25 2.98
C PHE A 46 -6.76 -2.22 3.28
N ILE A 47 -6.63 -1.21 2.42
CA ILE A 47 -5.65 -0.14 2.58
C ILE A 47 -6.30 1.23 2.44
N GLN A 48 -5.66 2.23 3.03
CA GLN A 48 -5.99 3.64 2.86
C GLN A 48 -4.76 4.42 2.41
N GLY A 49 -5.01 5.47 1.62
CA GLY A 49 -3.98 6.43 1.21
C GLY A 49 -3.99 7.64 2.13
N ARG A 50 -2.87 7.95 2.78
CA ARG A 50 -2.69 9.13 3.62
C ARG A 50 -1.75 10.12 2.97
N LYS A 51 -2.18 11.39 2.91
CA LYS A 51 -1.31 12.49 2.48
C LYS A 51 -0.46 12.93 3.65
N GLN A 52 0.85 12.82 3.50
CA GLN A 52 1.84 13.35 4.44
C GLN A 52 2.23 14.80 4.08
N PRO A 53 2.79 15.56 5.03
CA PRO A 53 3.37 16.88 4.77
C PRO A 53 4.33 16.85 3.57
N GLY A 54 4.25 17.86 2.70
CA GLY A 54 5.03 17.91 1.46
C GLY A 54 4.42 17.11 0.30
N ASN A 55 3.09 16.91 0.29
CA ASN A 55 2.34 16.28 -0.80
C ASN A 55 2.75 14.84 -1.13
N LYS A 56 3.27 14.11 -0.14
CA LYS A 56 3.67 12.69 -0.30
C LYS A 56 2.50 11.79 0.03
N LEU A 57 2.10 10.92 -0.91
CA LEU A 57 1.08 9.91 -0.68
C LEU A 57 1.72 8.62 -0.16
N THR A 58 1.29 8.18 1.03
CA THR A 58 1.63 6.87 1.61
C THR A 58 0.40 5.99 1.66
N TYR A 59 0.60 4.68 1.54
CA TYR A 59 -0.43 3.65 1.67
C TYR A 59 -0.18 2.87 2.95
N GLU A 60 -1.24 2.62 3.71
CA GLU A 60 -1.20 1.88 4.98
C GLU A 60 -2.42 0.95 5.09
N LEU A 61 -2.33 -0.10 5.90
CA LEU A 61 -3.48 -0.97 6.14
C LEU A 61 -4.58 -0.21 6.88
N THR A 62 -5.82 -0.41 6.45
CA THR A 62 -7.00 0.12 7.14
C THR A 62 -7.16 -0.62 8.48
N GLY A 63 -7.44 0.10 9.56
CA GLY A 63 -7.73 -0.50 10.86
C GLY A 63 -6.50 -0.84 11.73
N LEU A 64 -5.27 -0.67 11.22
CA LEU A 64 -4.08 -0.59 12.08
C LEU A 64 -3.99 0.82 12.70
N GLN A 65 -4.97 1.17 13.52
CA GLN A 65 -4.83 2.31 14.43
C GLN A 65 -3.81 1.89 15.49
N PRO A 66 -2.76 2.68 15.79
CA PRO A 66 -1.92 2.38 16.95
C PRO A 66 -2.85 2.33 18.18
N PRO A 67 -2.73 1.31 19.05
CA PRO A 67 -3.45 1.34 20.32
C PRO A 67 -3.09 2.65 21.03
N LYS A 68 -4.11 3.37 21.47
CA LYS A 68 -4.00 4.61 22.25
C LYS A 68 -3.20 4.38 23.53
#